data_AF-A0A4Y2TB66-F1
#
_entry.id   AF-A0A4Y2TB66-F1
#
_cell.length_a   1.000
_cell.length_b   1.000
_cell.length_c   1.000
_cell.angle_alpha   90.00
_cell.angle_beta   90.00
_cell.angle_gamma   90.00
#
_symmetry.space_group_name_H-M   'P 1'
#
loop_
_entity.id
_entity.type
_entity.pdbx_description
1 polymer ?
#
loop_
_entity_poly.entity_id
_entity_poly.type
_entity_poly.pdbx_seq_one_letter_code
_entity_poly.pdbx_strand_id
1 'polypeptide(L)'
;MERISLVWFKRVRSLLIGDAPEAKYFVTIIRKCNSCFQITSLGTRKDIRECGYMPTFKIQGQVYHRIGSLCPQPNEEPEFLQIYFVGDGTQQAEQRCKNVPQERQHTALQLQEMLNHHNCYVHGFKSIMHKNSKW
;
A
#
# COMPACT_ATOMS: atom_id res chain seq x y z
N MET A 1 -25.37 -9.00 -6.98
CA MET A 1 -24.14 -8.53 -6.31
C MET A 1 -22.85 -8.70 -7.15
N GLU A 2 -22.92 -9.06 -8.44
CA GLU A 2 -21.72 -9.38 -9.25
C GLU A 2 -21.20 -8.25 -10.17
N ARG A 3 -21.91 -7.12 -10.30
CA ARG A 3 -21.49 -6.03 -11.21
C ARG A 3 -20.39 -5.13 -10.65
N ILE A 4 -20.24 -5.04 -9.33
CA ILE A 4 -19.31 -4.09 -8.70
C ILE A 4 -17.86 -4.60 -8.79
N SER A 5 -17.60 -5.90 -8.62
CA SER A 5 -16.24 -6.46 -8.70
C SER A 5 -15.60 -6.30 -10.09
N LEU A 6 -16.40 -6.37 -11.16
CA LEU A 6 -15.94 -6.21 -12.54
C LEU A 6 -15.54 -4.76 -12.88
N VAL A 7 -16.15 -3.76 -12.24
CA VAL A 7 -15.83 -2.34 -12.51
C VAL A 7 -14.47 -1.97 -11.93
N TRP A 8 -14.12 -2.49 -10.74
CA TRP A 8 -12.84 -2.21 -10.08
C TRP A 8 -11.65 -2.83 -10.80
N PHE A 9 -11.78 -4.10 -11.19
CA PHE A 9 -10.74 -4.76 -11.98
C PHE A 9 -10.52 -4.06 -13.32
N LYS A 10 -11.61 -3.57 -13.95
CA LYS A 10 -11.51 -2.74 -15.16
C LYS A 10 -10.82 -1.40 -14.93
N ARG A 11 -11.01 -0.76 -13.76
CA ARG A 11 -10.44 0.56 -13.47
C ARG A 11 -8.94 0.52 -13.21
N VAL A 12 -8.47 -0.38 -12.34
CA VAL A 12 -7.00 -0.54 -12.13
C VAL A 12 -6.33 -1.05 -13.40
N ARG A 13 -6.99 -1.96 -14.14
CA ARG A 13 -6.52 -2.34 -15.48
C ARG A 13 -6.41 -1.13 -16.40
N SER A 14 -7.41 -0.24 -16.44
CA SER A 14 -7.35 0.99 -17.23
C SER A 14 -6.20 1.91 -16.82
N LEU A 15 -5.82 1.96 -15.54
CA LEU A 15 -4.65 2.73 -15.09
C LEU A 15 -3.33 2.06 -15.51
N LEU A 16 -3.28 0.73 -15.57
CA LEU A 16 -2.08 -0.04 -15.89
C LEU A 16 -1.80 -0.15 -17.40
N ILE A 17 -2.84 -0.30 -18.22
CA ILE A 17 -2.71 -0.59 -19.65
C ILE A 17 -3.41 0.43 -20.55
N GLY A 18 -4.04 1.46 -19.99
CA GLY A 18 -4.74 2.48 -20.78
C GLY A 18 -3.80 3.52 -21.38
N ASP A 19 -4.30 4.24 -22.40
CA ASP A 19 -3.56 5.30 -23.10
C ASP A 19 -3.87 6.72 -22.60
N ALA A 20 -4.84 6.85 -21.70
CA ALA A 20 -5.23 8.13 -21.12
C ALA A 20 -4.03 8.78 -20.39
N PRO A 21 -3.95 10.13 -20.34
CA PRO A 21 -2.88 10.83 -19.63
C PRO A 21 -2.72 10.38 -18.18
N GLU A 22 -3.82 10.04 -17.51
CA GLU A 22 -3.83 9.53 -16.14
C GLU A 22 -3.17 8.15 -16.03
N ALA A 23 -3.41 7.26 -17.00
CA ALA A 23 -2.82 5.93 -17.03
C ALA A 23 -1.31 6.01 -17.29
N LYS A 24 -0.89 6.84 -18.26
CA LYS A 24 0.53 7.11 -18.52
C LYS A 24 1.23 7.66 -17.28
N TYR A 25 0.62 8.64 -16.61
CA TYR A 25 1.14 9.18 -15.35
C TYR A 25 1.22 8.11 -14.26
N PHE A 26 0.16 7.32 -14.08
CA PHE A 26 0.12 6.25 -13.09
C PHE A 26 1.28 5.26 -13.25
N VAL A 27 1.56 4.83 -14.49
CA VAL A 27 2.71 3.94 -14.77
C VAL A 27 4.03 4.57 -14.36
N THR A 28 4.23 5.88 -14.54
CA THR A 28 5.46 6.56 -14.09
C THR A 28 5.64 6.57 -12.57
N ILE A 29 4.54 6.51 -11.80
CA ILE A 29 4.56 6.54 -10.34
C ILE A 29 4.22 5.20 -9.66
N ILE A 30 3.97 4.13 -10.42
CA ILE A 30 3.44 2.86 -9.92
C ILE A 30 4.22 2.27 -8.74
N ARG A 31 5.55 2.41 -8.74
CA ARG A 31 6.39 1.94 -7.63
C ARG A 31 6.10 2.69 -6.34
N LYS A 32 5.87 4.00 -6.44
CA LYS A 32 5.50 4.87 -5.32
C LYS A 32 4.09 4.55 -4.82
N CYS A 33 3.14 4.31 -5.73
CA CYS A 33 1.81 3.83 -5.38
C CYS A 33 1.89 2.52 -4.58
N ASN A 34 2.67 1.54 -5.05
CA ASN A 34 2.86 0.27 -4.36
C ASN A 34 3.47 0.46 -2.96
N SER A 35 4.47 1.33 -2.82
CA SER A 35 5.04 1.70 -1.52
C SER A 35 4.02 2.40 -0.62
N CYS A 36 3.14 3.21 -1.20
CA CYS A 36 2.09 3.93 -0.48
C CYS A 36 1.09 2.97 0.17
N PHE A 37 0.75 1.86 -0.51
CA PHE A 37 -0.24 0.88 -0.04
C PHE A 37 0.36 -0.38 0.60
N GLN A 38 1.68 -0.42 0.83
CA GLN A 38 2.34 -1.60 1.38
C GLN A 38 1.85 -1.94 2.80
N ILE A 39 1.55 -3.23 3.02
CA ILE A 39 1.14 -3.78 4.32
C ILE A 39 2.33 -4.38 5.07
N THR A 40 3.25 -4.99 4.32
CA THR A 40 4.46 -5.64 4.86
C THR A 40 5.66 -5.24 4.03
N SER A 41 6.83 -5.17 4.65
CA SER A 41 8.11 -5.11 3.95
C SER A 41 8.78 -6.49 3.94
N LEU A 42 9.79 -6.65 3.10
CA LEU A 42 10.59 -7.86 3.05
C LEU A 42 11.71 -7.78 4.09
N GLY A 43 11.81 -8.80 4.94
CA GLY A 43 12.91 -9.00 5.89
C GLY A 43 13.86 -10.10 5.44
N THR A 44 15.16 -9.87 5.60
CA THR A 44 16.21 -10.86 5.38
C THR A 44 17.32 -10.69 6.43
N ARG A 45 18.01 -11.79 6.75
CA ARG A 45 19.21 -11.76 7.61
C ARG A 45 20.48 -11.44 6.84
N LYS A 46 20.54 -11.75 5.53
CA LYS A 46 21.72 -11.55 4.68
C LYS A 46 21.28 -11.08 3.30
N ASP A 47 21.38 -9.78 3.03
CA ASP A 47 21.38 -9.24 1.67
C ASP A 47 22.80 -9.27 1.09
N ILE A 48 22.93 -9.71 -0.16
CA ILE A 48 24.21 -9.74 -0.87
C ILE A 48 24.32 -8.46 -1.69
N ARG A 49 25.40 -7.71 -1.48
CA ARG A 49 25.74 -6.51 -2.26
C ARG A 49 27.05 -6.75 -2.98
N GLU A 50 27.02 -6.63 -4.30
CA GLU A 50 28.20 -6.72 -5.15
C GLU A 50 28.69 -5.31 -5.50
N CYS A 51 29.99 -5.13 -5.68
CA CYS A 51 30.54 -3.87 -6.15
C CYS A 51 30.14 -3.61 -7.60
N GLY A 52 29.78 -2.36 -7.92
CA GLY A 52 29.35 -1.97 -9.26
C GLY A 52 27.83 -1.98 -9.44
N TYR A 53 27.38 -2.01 -10.70
CA TYR A 53 25.96 -2.00 -11.03
C TYR A 53 25.34 -3.38 -10.79
N MET A 54 24.42 -3.46 -9.82
CA MET A 54 23.69 -4.68 -9.49
C MET A 54 22.19 -4.50 -9.79
N PRO A 55 21.69 -4.98 -10.95
CA PRO A 55 20.28 -4.79 -11.34
C PRO A 55 19.31 -5.68 -10.53
N THR A 56 19.82 -6.63 -9.77
CA THR A 56 19.04 -7.63 -9.03
C THR A 56 19.26 -7.53 -7.53
N PHE A 57 18.20 -7.63 -6.73
CA PHE A 57 18.33 -7.78 -5.28
C PHE A 57 18.63 -9.25 -4.94
N LYS A 58 19.80 -9.52 -4.33
CA LYS A 58 20.25 -10.88 -3.97
C LYS A 58 20.14 -11.11 -2.47
N ILE A 59 19.60 -12.27 -2.08
CA ILE A 59 19.39 -12.65 -0.69
C ILE A 59 19.97 -14.04 -0.47
N GLN A 60 20.63 -14.25 0.68
CA GLN A 60 21.03 -15.57 1.14
C GLN A 60 20.23 -16.01 2.36
N GLY A 61 19.61 -17.18 2.28
CA GLY A 61 18.85 -17.77 3.39
C GLY A 61 17.36 -17.43 3.33
N GLN A 62 16.72 -17.40 4.51
CA GLN A 62 15.27 -17.29 4.63
C GLN A 62 14.78 -15.84 4.47
N VAL A 63 13.73 -15.68 3.67
CA VAL A 63 12.94 -14.46 3.55
C VAL A 63 11.75 -14.54 4.51
N TYR A 64 11.45 -13.43 5.18
CA TYR A 64 10.27 -13.30 6.04
C TYR A 64 9.54 -11.98 5.78
N HIS A 65 8.25 -11.93 6.09
CA HIS A 65 7.50 -10.68 6.10
C HIS A 65 7.86 -9.89 7.36
N ARG A 66 8.22 -8.62 7.19
CA ARG A 66 8.41 -7.68 8.29
C ARG A 66 7.23 -6.73 8.35
N ILE A 67 6.54 -6.76 9.48
CA ILE A 67 5.39 -5.90 9.78
C ILE A 67 5.81 -4.97 10.92
N GLY A 68 5.58 -3.68 10.75
CA GLY A 68 5.82 -2.68 11.80
C GLY A 68 4.73 -2.70 12.87
N SER A 69 4.81 -1.76 13.81
CA SER A 69 3.72 -1.53 14.76
C SER A 69 2.41 -1.22 14.02
N LEU A 70 1.30 -1.79 14.49
CA LEU A 70 -0.04 -1.52 13.94
C LEU A 70 -0.55 -0.13 14.33
N CYS A 71 -0.02 0.44 15.42
CA CYS A 71 -0.32 1.80 15.88
C CYS A 71 0.90 2.70 15.71
N PRO A 72 0.72 3.98 15.36
CA PRO A 72 1.78 4.97 15.47
C PRO A 72 2.20 5.14 16.94
N GLN A 73 3.46 5.50 17.18
CA GLN A 73 3.90 5.90 18.52
C GLN A 73 3.29 7.27 18.88
N PRO A 74 3.28 7.64 20.18
CA PRO A 74 2.86 8.97 20.58
C PRO A 74 3.67 10.04 19.84
N ASN A 75 2.98 11.02 19.24
CA ASN A 75 3.54 12.11 18.44
C ASN A 75 4.18 11.71 17.10
N GLU A 76 4.02 10.46 16.66
CA GLU A 76 4.43 10.04 15.31
C GLU A 76 3.24 10.06 14.34
N GLU A 77 3.54 10.42 13.11
CA GLU A 77 2.59 10.39 12.00
C GLU A 77 2.38 8.94 11.53
N PRO A 78 1.15 8.56 11.12
CA PRO A 78 0.90 7.21 10.66
C PRO A 78 1.65 6.88 9.36
N GLU A 79 2.29 5.71 9.33
CA GLU A 79 3.01 5.20 8.18
C GLU A 79 2.59 3.78 7.77
N PHE A 80 2.75 3.46 6.48
CA PHE A 80 2.55 2.12 5.93
C PHE A 80 1.19 1.51 6.27
N LEU A 81 1.21 0.39 7.01
CA LEU A 81 0.04 -0.35 7.46
C LEU A 81 -0.83 0.45 8.45
N GLN A 82 -0.24 1.34 9.24
CA GLN A 82 -0.96 2.14 10.24
C GLN A 82 -2.00 3.03 9.57
N ILE A 83 -1.72 3.52 8.36
CA ILE A 83 -2.62 4.39 7.60
C ILE A 83 -3.96 3.71 7.30
N TYR A 84 -4.06 2.38 7.34
CA TYR A 84 -5.36 1.70 7.15
C TYR A 84 -6.32 1.81 8.35
N PHE A 85 -5.83 2.26 9.51
CA PHE A 85 -6.58 2.24 10.78
C PHE A 85 -6.75 3.61 11.43
N VAL A 86 -6.19 4.66 10.84
CA VAL A 86 -6.28 6.03 11.36
C VAL A 86 -7.32 6.81 10.59
N GLY A 87 -8.16 7.57 11.30
CA GLY A 87 -9.13 8.48 10.70
C GLY A 87 -10.14 7.83 9.74
N ASP A 88 -10.78 8.68 8.94
CA ASP A 88 -11.65 8.26 7.84
C ASP A 88 -10.89 8.06 6.51
N GLY A 89 -11.58 7.54 5.49
CA GLY A 89 -10.95 7.22 4.21
C GLY A 89 -10.28 8.42 3.51
N THR A 90 -10.79 9.64 3.71
CA THR A 90 -10.21 10.86 3.13
C THR A 90 -8.93 11.22 3.85
N GLN A 91 -8.94 11.20 5.19
CA GLN A 91 -7.74 11.43 6.01
C GLN A 91 -6.63 10.42 5.69
N GLN A 92 -6.99 9.15 5.45
CA GLN A 92 -6.04 8.12 5.03
C GLN A 92 -5.41 8.44 3.67
N ALA A 93 -6.20 8.91 2.70
CA ALA A 93 -5.70 9.30 1.39
C ALA A 93 -4.81 10.55 1.46
N GLU A 94 -5.16 11.53 2.30
CA GLU A 94 -4.33 12.71 2.55
C GLU A 94 -3.00 12.34 3.19
N GLN A 95 -3.01 11.47 4.21
CA GLN A 95 -1.79 10.96 4.83
C GLN A 95 -0.89 10.24 3.82
N ARG A 96 -1.49 9.46 2.92
CA ARG A 96 -0.79 8.78 1.82
C ARG A 96 -0.11 9.76 0.87
N CYS A 97 -0.80 10.84 0.48
CA CYS A 97 -0.25 11.90 -0.36
C CYS A 97 0.84 12.72 0.36
N LYS A 98 0.72 12.92 1.68
CA LYS A 98 1.75 13.54 2.51
C LYS A 98 3.03 12.70 2.53
N ASN A 99 2.91 11.39 2.72
CA ASN A 99 4.03 10.46 2.75
C ASN A 99 4.64 10.22 1.36
N VAL A 100 3.85 10.38 0.30
CA VAL A 100 4.27 10.21 -1.10
C VAL A 100 3.77 11.40 -1.93
N PRO A 101 4.55 12.50 -2.03
CA PRO A 101 4.07 13.76 -2.64
C PRO A 101 3.67 13.68 -4.13
N GLN A 102 4.10 12.63 -4.85
CA GLN A 102 3.71 12.41 -6.24
C GLN A 102 2.43 11.58 -6.38
N GLU A 103 1.87 11.08 -5.29
CA GLU A 103 0.58 10.38 -5.30
C GLU A 103 -0.54 11.42 -5.45
N ARG A 104 -1.55 11.11 -6.27
CA ARG A 104 -2.75 11.95 -6.40
C ARG A 104 -3.84 11.40 -5.49
N GLN A 105 -4.47 12.27 -4.71
CA GLN A 105 -5.51 11.88 -3.76
C GLN A 105 -6.63 11.05 -4.39
N HIS A 106 -7.09 11.42 -5.59
CA HIS A 106 -8.09 10.66 -6.33
C HIS A 106 -7.64 9.22 -6.65
N THR A 107 -6.38 9.03 -7.06
CA THR A 107 -5.81 7.69 -7.30
C THR A 107 -5.71 6.90 -6.01
N ALA A 108 -5.24 7.54 -4.93
CA ALA A 108 -5.15 6.92 -3.62
C ALA A 108 -6.53 6.44 -3.11
N LEU A 109 -7.56 7.27 -3.22
CA LEU A 109 -8.93 6.89 -2.85
C LEU A 109 -9.43 5.67 -3.65
N GLN A 110 -9.19 5.65 -4.96
CA GLN A 110 -9.60 4.53 -5.82
C GLN A 110 -8.90 3.22 -5.46
N LEU A 111 -7.59 3.26 -5.23
CA LEU A 111 -6.83 2.09 -4.82
C LEU A 111 -7.23 1.62 -3.42
N GLN A 112 -7.43 2.57 -2.49
CA GLN A 112 -7.87 2.28 -1.14
C GLN A 112 -9.25 1.61 -1.12
N GLU A 113 -10.19 2.11 -1.90
CA GLU A 113 -11.53 1.53 -2.03
C GLU A 113 -11.45 0.10 -2.56
N MET A 114 -10.67 -0.14 -3.62
CA MET A 114 -10.45 -1.49 -4.15
C MET A 114 -9.87 -2.43 -3.08
N LEU A 115 -8.83 -2.00 -2.37
CA LEU A 115 -8.18 -2.80 -1.33
C LEU A 115 -9.13 -3.09 -0.17
N ASN A 116 -9.92 -2.10 0.25
CA ASN A 116 -10.92 -2.26 1.30
C ASN A 116 -12.07 -3.19 0.92
N HIS A 117 -12.33 -3.42 -0.38
CA HIS A 117 -13.37 -4.35 -0.82
C HIS A 117 -12.87 -5.78 -1.03
N HIS A 118 -11.60 -5.95 -1.39
CA HIS A 118 -11.10 -7.23 -1.90
C HIS A 118 -9.91 -7.82 -1.14
N ASN A 119 -9.14 -7.00 -0.40
CA ASN A 119 -7.93 -7.47 0.25
C ASN A 119 -8.26 -8.08 1.63
N CYS A 120 -8.24 -9.41 1.71
CA CYS A 120 -8.52 -10.17 2.93
C CYS A 120 -7.58 -9.82 4.10
N TYR A 121 -6.34 -9.40 3.83
CA TYR A 121 -5.41 -8.96 4.88
C TYR A 121 -5.83 -7.62 5.47
N VAL A 122 -6.28 -6.67 4.64
CA VAL A 122 -6.81 -5.38 5.13
C VAL A 122 -7.98 -5.63 6.09
N HIS A 123 -8.90 -6.53 5.73
CA HIS A 123 -10.00 -6.93 6.62
C HIS A 123 -9.51 -7.59 7.91
N GLY A 124 -8.55 -8.53 7.79
CA GLY A 124 -7.97 -9.23 8.93
C GLY A 124 -7.34 -8.27 9.94
N PHE A 125 -6.47 -7.36 9.47
CA PHE A 125 -5.84 -6.38 10.35
C PHE A 125 -6.85 -5.38 10.93
N LYS A 126 -7.84 -4.90 10.15
CA LYS A 126 -8.91 -4.04 10.66
C LYS A 126 -9.70 -4.72 11.80
N SER A 127 -9.97 -6.02 11.66
CA SER A 127 -10.66 -6.80 12.70
C SER A 127 -9.81 -6.95 13.97
N ILE A 128 -8.51 -7.22 13.83
CA ILE A 128 -7.57 -7.31 14.96
C ILE A 128 -7.54 -5.97 15.72
N MET A 129 -7.45 -4.86 14.99
CA MET A 129 -7.43 -3.52 15.60
C MET A 129 -8.70 -3.19 16.38
N HIS A 130 -9.89 -3.52 15.85
CA HIS A 130 -11.16 -3.30 16.55
C HIS A 130 -11.32 -4.15 17.83
N LYS A 131 -10.66 -5.32 17.89
CA LYS A 131 -10.67 -6.16 19.10
C LYS A 131 -9.74 -5.61 20.18
N ASN A 132 -8.59 -5.09 19.78
CA ASN A 132 -7.60 -4.53 20.72
C ASN A 132 -8.02 -3.20 21.33
N SER A 133 -8.91 -2.43 20.69
CA SER A 133 -9.47 -1.19 21.24
C SER A 133 -10.59 -1.37 22.27
N LYS A 134 -10.92 -2.62 22.63
CA LYS A 134 -11.96 -2.99 23.61
C LYS A 134 -11.39 -3.52 24.94
N TRP A 135 -10.08 -3.41 25.13
CA TRP A 135 -9.37 -3.63 26.38
C TRP A 135 -8.81 -2.31 26.87
#